data_AF-A0A4Q2Z4S2-F1
#
_entry.id   AF-A0A4Q2Z4S2-F1
#
_cell.length_a   1.000
_cell.length_b   1.000
_cell.length_c   1.000
_cell.angle_alpha   90.00
_cell.angle_beta   90.00
_cell.angle_gamma   90.00
#
_symmetry.space_group_name_H-M   'P 1'
#
loop_
_entity.id
_entity.type
_entity.pdbx_description
1 polymer ?
#
loop_
_entity_poly.entity_id
_entity_poly.type
_entity_poly.pdbx_seq_one_letter_code
_entity_poly.pdbx_strand_id
1 'polypeptide(L)'
;MATELYDISVPAFLRGFAAMSAFLEKGRAWADENGVPHEELLSARIFEDMAPLTSQIQRVSDGAKLAAARLAGVDAPAMPDTEASFDELQARIAATVDFLKSVPRDKIDGREDAEIVVKLPSNELKFTGRSYV
;
A
#
# COMPACT_ATOMS: atom_id res chain seq x y z
N MET A 1 27.86 3.70 -5.71
CA MET A 1 26.53 4.32 -5.65
C MET A 1 26.05 4.15 -4.23
N ALA A 2 25.76 5.24 -3.54
CA ALA A 2 25.09 5.16 -2.25
C ALA A 2 23.67 4.65 -2.50
N THR A 3 23.12 3.85 -1.58
CA THR A 3 21.72 3.45 -1.66
C THR A 3 20.88 4.67 -1.31
N GLU A 4 20.12 5.18 -2.29
CA GLU A 4 19.29 6.37 -2.10
C GLU A 4 17.91 5.99 -1.55
N LEU A 5 17.18 6.99 -1.06
CA LEU A 5 15.87 6.80 -0.42
C LEU A 5 14.84 6.15 -1.35
N TYR A 6 14.91 6.41 -2.65
CA TYR A 6 14.07 5.73 -3.64
C TYR A 6 14.33 4.23 -3.67
N ASP A 7 15.59 3.79 -3.67
CA ASP A 7 15.97 2.39 -3.87
C ASP A 7 15.46 1.47 -2.74
N ILE A 8 15.36 2.01 -1.52
CA ILE A 8 14.86 1.27 -0.35
C ILE A 8 13.34 1.35 -0.16
N SER A 9 12.65 2.23 -0.89
CA SER A 9 11.20 2.46 -0.73
C SER A 9 10.39 1.93 -1.93
N VAL A 10 10.30 2.70 -3.02
CA VAL A 10 9.38 2.44 -4.14
C VAL A 10 9.57 1.04 -4.74
N PRO A 11 10.79 0.55 -5.04
CA PRO A 11 10.99 -0.81 -5.55
C PRO A 11 10.54 -1.89 -4.57
N ALA A 12 10.69 -1.67 -3.25
CA ALA A 12 10.26 -2.62 -2.23
C ALA A 12 8.72 -2.72 -2.19
N PHE A 13 8.02 -1.58 -2.24
CA PHE A 13 6.56 -1.54 -2.33
C PHE A 13 6.07 -2.25 -3.59
N LEU A 14 6.65 -1.95 -4.76
CA LEU A 14 6.26 -2.57 -6.03
C LEU A 14 6.40 -4.10 -6.00
N ARG A 15 7.49 -4.63 -5.41
CA ARG A 15 7.64 -6.08 -5.21
C ARG A 15 6.58 -6.64 -4.27
N GLY A 16 6.27 -5.93 -3.18
CA GLY A 16 5.22 -6.31 -2.24
C GLY A 16 3.84 -6.40 -2.89
N PHE A 17 3.46 -5.40 -3.70
CA PHE A 17 2.19 -5.40 -4.43
C PHE A 17 2.11 -6.51 -5.47
N ALA A 18 3.20 -6.80 -6.19
CA ALA A 18 3.24 -7.92 -7.13
C ALA A 18 3.00 -9.27 -6.41
N ALA A 19 3.63 -9.48 -5.25
CA ALA A 19 3.39 -10.66 -4.44
C ALA A 19 1.96 -10.73 -3.90
N MET A 20 1.43 -9.62 -3.39
CA MET A 20 0.07 -9.55 -2.84
C MET A 20 -1.00 -9.83 -3.91
N SER A 21 -0.85 -9.25 -5.11
CA SER A 21 -1.73 -9.53 -6.26
C SER A 21 -1.73 -11.03 -6.60
N ALA A 22 -0.56 -11.66 -6.62
CA ALA A 22 -0.44 -13.10 -6.87
C ALA A 22 -1.06 -13.96 -5.75
N PHE A 23 -0.98 -13.54 -4.50
CA PHE A 23 -1.61 -14.25 -3.38
C PHE A 23 -3.14 -14.15 -3.43
N LEU A 24 -3.69 -13.00 -3.84
CA LEU A 24 -5.13 -12.84 -4.02
C LEU A 24 -5.67 -13.72 -5.13
N GLU A 25 -4.98 -13.81 -6.27
CA GLU A 25 -5.39 -14.72 -7.35
C GLU A 25 -5.36 -16.19 -6.92
N LYS A 26 -4.36 -16.59 -6.13
CA LYS A 26 -4.33 -17.94 -5.56
C LYS A 26 -5.50 -18.19 -4.60
N GLY A 27 -5.84 -17.20 -3.77
CA GLY A 27 -7.00 -17.27 -2.87
C GLY A 27 -8.31 -17.41 -3.64
N ARG A 28 -8.51 -16.60 -4.68
CA ARG A 28 -9.66 -16.66 -5.58
C ARG A 28 -9.78 -18.04 -6.25
N ALA A 29 -8.70 -18.51 -6.87
CA ALA A 29 -8.68 -19.81 -7.54
C ALA A 29 -9.00 -20.97 -6.57
N TRP A 30 -8.44 -20.94 -5.36
CA TRP A 30 -8.76 -21.94 -4.34
C TRP A 30 -10.23 -21.88 -3.91
N ALA A 31 -10.81 -20.68 -3.75
CA ALA A 31 -12.22 -20.53 -3.41
C ALA A 31 -13.14 -21.11 -4.50
N ASP A 32 -12.82 -20.82 -5.77
CA ASP A 32 -13.54 -21.36 -6.92
C ASP A 32 -13.46 -22.89 -6.99
N GLU A 33 -12.26 -23.46 -6.77
CA GLU A 33 -12.03 -24.92 -6.78
C GLU A 33 -12.75 -25.66 -5.64
N ASN A 34 -12.93 -25.01 -4.48
CA ASN A 34 -13.52 -25.62 -3.29
C ASN A 34 -14.98 -25.21 -3.05
N GLY A 35 -15.57 -24.41 -3.94
CA GLY A 35 -16.95 -23.93 -3.80
C GLY A 35 -17.15 -23.00 -2.59
N VAL A 36 -16.10 -22.33 -2.15
CA VAL A 36 -16.15 -21.37 -1.04
C VAL A 36 -16.57 -20.01 -1.59
N PRO A 37 -17.59 -19.33 -1.01
CA PRO A 37 -17.96 -17.98 -1.41
C PRO A 37 -16.78 -17.01 -1.25
N HIS A 38 -16.55 -16.14 -2.23
CA HIS A 38 -15.44 -15.18 -2.19
C HIS A 38 -15.52 -14.25 -0.99
N GLU A 39 -16.74 -13.91 -0.59
CA GLU A 39 -17.04 -13.07 0.57
C GLU A 39 -16.47 -13.64 1.86
N GLU A 40 -16.39 -14.97 1.99
CA GLU A 40 -15.82 -15.64 3.15
C GLU A 40 -14.33 -15.32 3.30
N LEU A 41 -13.57 -15.34 2.19
CA LEU A 41 -12.16 -14.97 2.20
C LEU A 41 -11.96 -13.46 2.38
N LEU A 42 -12.79 -12.64 1.74
CA LEU A 42 -12.68 -11.18 1.80
C LEU A 42 -12.97 -10.65 3.22
N SER A 43 -13.92 -11.28 3.91
CA SER A 43 -14.29 -10.94 5.29
C SER A 43 -13.46 -11.67 6.35
N ALA A 44 -12.58 -12.60 5.94
CA ALA A 44 -11.76 -13.38 6.86
C ALA A 44 -10.84 -12.50 7.72
N ARG A 45 -10.68 -12.93 8.97
CA ARG A 45 -9.86 -12.26 10.00
C ARG A 45 -8.95 -13.28 10.67
N ILE A 46 -7.77 -12.84 11.10
CA ILE A 46 -6.85 -13.69 11.88
C ILE A 46 -7.35 -13.85 13.32
N PHE A 47 -7.94 -12.80 13.89
CA PHE A 47 -8.55 -12.79 15.22
C PHE A 47 -9.78 -11.87 15.23
N GLU A 48 -10.68 -12.05 16.20
CA GLU A 48 -12.00 -11.40 16.22
C GLU A 48 -11.93 -9.87 16.23
N ASP A 49 -10.92 -9.28 16.88
CA ASP A 49 -10.73 -7.83 16.96
C ASP A 49 -9.93 -7.23 15.78
N MET A 50 -9.41 -8.07 14.89
CA MET A 50 -8.62 -7.63 13.73
C MET A 50 -9.51 -7.24 12.56
N ALA A 51 -9.02 -6.28 11.76
CA ALA A 51 -9.69 -5.90 10.52
C ALA A 51 -9.62 -7.04 9.48
N PRO A 52 -10.65 -7.18 8.62
CA PRO A 52 -10.72 -8.26 7.63
C PRO A 52 -9.70 -8.06 6.50
N LEU A 53 -9.50 -9.10 5.68
CA LEU A 53 -8.55 -9.10 4.57
C LEU A 53 -8.69 -7.87 3.67
N THR A 54 -9.92 -7.50 3.27
CA THR A 54 -10.19 -6.29 2.47
C THR A 54 -9.57 -5.05 3.11
N SER A 55 -9.78 -4.84 4.41
CA SER A 55 -9.24 -3.69 5.14
C SER A 55 -7.72 -3.74 5.32
N GLN A 56 -7.11 -4.92 5.35
CA GLN A 56 -5.65 -5.04 5.37
C GLN A 56 -5.04 -4.58 4.05
N ILE A 57 -5.62 -5.00 2.92
CA ILE A 57 -5.20 -4.55 1.59
C ILE A 57 -5.44 -3.05 1.44
N GLN A 58 -6.54 -2.56 2.04
CA GLN A 58 -6.84 -1.14 2.13
C GLN A 58 -5.65 -0.35 2.70
N ARG A 59 -5.24 -0.73 3.91
CA ARG A 59 -4.15 -0.12 4.65
C ARG A 59 -2.77 -0.27 3.99
N VAL A 60 -2.46 -1.42 3.40
CA VAL A 60 -1.16 -1.65 2.73
C VAL A 60 -0.99 -0.68 1.56
N SER A 61 -2.02 -0.52 0.75
CA SER A 61 -2.05 0.45 -0.35
C SER A 61 -1.89 1.90 0.11
N ASP A 62 -2.67 2.33 1.11
CA ASP A 62 -2.58 3.69 1.61
C ASP A 62 -1.24 3.97 2.28
N GLY A 63 -0.69 2.99 3.00
CA GLY A 63 0.65 3.06 3.56
C GLY A 63 1.68 3.37 2.49
N ALA A 64 1.72 2.59 1.41
CA ALA A 64 2.69 2.77 0.34
C ALA A 64 2.46 4.07 -0.46
N LYS A 65 1.22 4.35 -0.84
CA LYS A 65 0.83 5.56 -1.59
C LYS A 65 1.18 6.82 -0.79
N LEU A 66 0.76 6.89 0.48
CA LEU A 66 1.04 8.05 1.32
C LEU A 66 2.52 8.18 1.63
N ALA A 67 3.24 7.06 1.78
CA ALA A 67 4.68 7.10 1.97
C ALA A 67 5.39 7.75 0.76
N ALA A 68 5.12 7.26 -0.44
CA ALA A 68 5.69 7.83 -1.67
C ALA A 68 5.28 9.30 -1.87
N ALA A 69 4.02 9.65 -1.60
CA ALA A 69 3.53 11.02 -1.70
C ALA A 69 4.27 11.98 -0.75
N ARG A 70 4.44 11.59 0.52
CA ARG A 70 5.16 12.38 1.54
C ARG A 70 6.64 12.54 1.17
N LEU A 71 7.28 11.45 0.77
CA LEU A 71 8.68 11.44 0.35
C LEU A 71 8.92 12.29 -0.88
N ALA A 72 8.00 12.30 -1.84
CA ALA A 72 8.10 13.11 -3.06
C ALA A 72 7.56 14.55 -2.89
N GLY A 73 6.82 14.82 -1.81
CA GLY A 73 6.20 16.13 -1.57
C GLY A 73 5.07 16.43 -2.55
N VAL A 74 4.32 15.40 -2.92
CA VAL A 74 3.17 15.47 -3.85
C VAL A 74 1.90 15.00 -3.14
N ASP A 75 0.75 15.30 -3.73
CA ASP A 75 -0.53 14.81 -3.22
C ASP A 75 -0.78 13.35 -3.65
N ALA A 76 -1.26 12.55 -2.72
CA ALA A 76 -1.70 11.18 -2.98
C ALA A 76 -3.09 11.18 -3.64
N PRO A 77 -3.34 10.29 -4.62
CA PRO A 77 -4.69 10.12 -5.17
C PRO A 77 -5.66 9.62 -4.10
N ALA A 78 -6.89 10.14 -4.14
CA ALA A 78 -7.98 9.63 -3.33
C ALA A 78 -8.37 8.22 -3.80
N MET A 79 -8.47 7.28 -2.86
CA MET A 79 -8.93 5.91 -3.10
C MET A 79 -9.96 5.60 -2.02
N PRO A 80 -11.26 5.65 -2.33
CA PRO A 80 -12.29 5.34 -1.36
C PRO A 80 -12.26 3.84 -1.04
N ASP A 81 -12.39 3.48 0.23
CA ASP A 81 -12.33 2.09 0.71
C ASP A 81 -13.67 1.36 0.48
N THR A 82 -14.05 1.20 -0.79
CA THR A 82 -15.35 0.66 -1.20
C THR A 82 -15.29 -0.75 -1.79
N GLU A 83 -14.12 -1.38 -1.78
CA GLU A 83 -13.90 -2.68 -2.43
C GLU A 83 -14.69 -3.79 -1.71
N ALA A 84 -15.44 -4.58 -2.49
CA ALA A 84 -16.25 -5.70 -2.03
C ALA A 84 -15.95 -7.01 -2.80
N SER A 85 -15.03 -6.98 -3.76
CA SER A 85 -14.68 -8.12 -4.61
C SER A 85 -13.17 -8.25 -4.84
N PHE A 86 -12.72 -9.44 -5.27
CA PHE A 86 -11.34 -9.66 -5.69
C PHE A 86 -10.94 -8.73 -6.85
N ASP A 87 -11.82 -8.50 -7.82
CA ASP A 87 -11.54 -7.65 -8.98
C ASP A 87 -11.32 -6.18 -8.56
N GLU A 88 -12.11 -5.67 -7.62
CA GLU A 88 -11.93 -4.31 -7.08
C GLU A 88 -10.64 -4.19 -6.25
N LEU A 89 -10.29 -5.23 -5.47
CA LEU A 89 -9.02 -5.26 -4.75
C LEU A 89 -7.82 -5.28 -5.70
N GLN A 90 -7.88 -6.05 -6.79
CA GLN A 90 -6.86 -6.04 -7.83
C GLN A 90 -6.77 -4.68 -8.52
N ALA A 91 -7.91 -4.05 -8.82
CA ALA A 91 -7.96 -2.71 -9.40
C ALA A 91 -7.30 -1.68 -8.47
N ARG A 92 -7.53 -1.77 -7.16
CA ARG A 92 -6.88 -0.91 -6.16
C ARG A 92 -5.37 -1.12 -6.11
N ILE A 93 -4.92 -2.37 -6.14
CA ILE A 93 -3.48 -2.69 -6.21
C ILE A 93 -2.86 -2.10 -7.46
N ALA A 94 -3.49 -2.28 -8.62
CA ALA A 94 -3.02 -1.74 -9.89
C ALA A 94 -2.92 -0.20 -9.84
N ALA A 95 -3.97 0.48 -9.35
CA ALA A 95 -3.99 1.93 -9.24
C ALA A 95 -2.88 2.46 -8.32
N THR A 96 -2.57 1.77 -7.23
CA THR A 96 -1.47 2.13 -6.34
C THR A 96 -0.11 1.88 -6.97
N VAL A 97 0.05 0.76 -7.67
CA VAL A 97 1.28 0.46 -8.42
C VAL A 97 1.52 1.53 -9.49
N ASP A 98 0.49 1.96 -10.21
CA ASP A 98 0.59 2.99 -11.24
C ASP A 98 0.96 4.34 -10.63
N PHE A 99 0.36 4.71 -9.50
CA PHE A 99 0.79 5.90 -8.75
C PHE A 99 2.25 5.81 -8.33
N LEU A 100 2.68 4.71 -7.71
CA LEU A 100 4.07 4.51 -7.28
C LEU A 100 5.07 4.63 -8.44
N LYS A 101 4.72 4.11 -9.62
CA LYS A 101 5.54 4.22 -10.84
C LYS A 101 5.58 5.64 -11.41
N SER A 102 4.53 6.42 -11.20
CA SER A 102 4.46 7.82 -11.67
C SER A 102 5.29 8.78 -10.82
N VAL A 103 5.67 8.39 -9.60
CA VAL A 103 6.48 9.23 -8.71
C VAL A 103 7.93 9.26 -9.21
N PRO A 104 8.46 10.44 -9.61
CA PRO A 104 9.82 10.54 -10.13
C PRO A 104 10.88 10.31 -9.04
N ARG A 105 11.96 9.63 -9.40
CA ARG A 105 13.08 9.32 -8.49
C ARG A 105 13.74 10.58 -7.92
N ASP A 106 13.92 11.61 -8.75
CA ASP A 106 14.51 12.91 -8.38
C ASP A 106 13.66 13.71 -7.39
N LYS A 107 12.41 13.32 -7.14
CA LYS A 107 11.57 13.90 -6.09
C LYS A 107 11.77 13.25 -4.72
N ILE A 108 12.31 12.03 -4.68
CA ILE A 108 12.53 11.28 -3.45
C ILE A 108 13.99 11.34 -3.03
N ASP A 109 14.91 11.14 -3.96
CA ASP A 109 16.35 11.17 -3.68
C ASP A 109 16.79 12.59 -3.26
N GLY A 110 17.68 12.69 -2.28
CA GLY A 110 18.13 13.98 -1.73
C GLY A 110 17.19 14.58 -0.68
N ARG A 111 16.13 13.86 -0.31
CA ARG A 111 15.18 14.26 0.75
C ARG A 111 15.32 13.45 2.04
N GLU A 112 16.48 12.83 2.25
CA GLU A 112 16.77 11.99 3.42
C GLU A 112 16.59 12.75 4.74
N ASP A 113 16.95 14.04 4.76
CA ASP A 113 16.86 14.91 5.93
C ASP A 113 15.62 15.83 5.91
N ALA A 114 14.75 15.71 4.90
CA ALA A 114 13.54 16.50 4.82
C ALA A 114 12.56 16.12 5.94
N GLU A 115 11.95 17.12 6.60
CA GLU A 115 10.94 16.86 7.63
C GLU A 115 9.67 16.29 7.00
N ILE A 116 9.24 15.14 7.51
CA ILE A 116 7.96 14.49 7.20
C ILE A 116 7.08 14.57 8.44
N VAL A 117 5.97 15.27 8.32
CA VAL A 117 4.98 15.40 9.40
C VAL A 117 3.76 14.55 9.07
N VAL A 118 3.53 13.52 9.89
CA VAL A 118 2.33 12.69 9.83
C VAL A 118 1.35 13.19 10.88
N LYS A 119 0.24 13.77 10.43
CA LYS A 119 -0.83 14.25 11.31
C LYS A 119 -1.77 13.11 11.67
N LEU A 120 -1.94 12.87 12.95
CA LEU A 120 -2.94 11.98 13.52
C LEU A 120 -4.05 12.81 14.19
N PRO A 121 -5.23 12.22 14.48
CA PRO A 121 -6.34 12.96 15.08
C PRO A 121 -6.00 13.64 16.42
N SER A 122 -5.05 13.09 17.19
CA SER A 122 -4.70 13.56 18.53
C SER A 122 -3.28 14.14 18.65
N ASN A 123 -2.40 13.89 17.68
CA ASN A 123 -1.01 14.34 17.72
C ASN A 123 -0.36 14.41 16.33
N GLU A 124 0.83 14.99 16.26
CA GLU A 124 1.68 14.97 15.06
C GLU A 124 2.93 14.15 15.33
N LEU A 125 3.30 13.31 14.36
CA LEU A 125 4.56 12.57 14.38
C LEU A 125 5.51 13.20 13.36
N LYS A 126 6.74 13.47 13.80
CA LYS A 126 7.77 14.10 12.99
C LYS A 126 8.89 13.12 12.70
N PHE A 127 9.28 13.03 11.45
CA PHE A 127 10.34 12.16 10.95
C PHE A 127 11.25 12.94 10.00
N THR A 128 12.45 12.41 9.76
CA THR A 128 13.18 12.72 8.53
C THR A 128 12.79 11.73 7.44
N GLY A 129 13.06 12.04 6.17
CA GLY A 129 12.85 11.10 5.05
C GLY A 129 13.46 9.72 5.32
N ARG A 130 14.67 9.68 5.88
CA ARG A 130 15.37 8.43 6.22
C ARG A 130 14.74 7.67 7.39
N SER A 131 14.29 8.36 8.44
CA SER A 131 13.68 7.68 9.60
C SER A 131 12.23 7.24 9.35
N TYR A 132 11.63 7.74 8.27
CA TYR A 132 10.24 7.46 7.91
C TYR A 132 10.07 6.17 7.10
N VAL A 133 11.09 5.77 6.35
CA VAL A 133 11.16 4.54 5.55
C VAL A 133 11.79 3.42 6.38
#